data_AF-A0A6H1NP13-F1
#
_entry.id   AF-A0A6H1NP13-F1
#
_cell.length_a   1.000
_cell.length_b   1.000
_cell.length_c   1.000
_cell.angle_alpha   90.00
_cell.angle_beta   90.00
_cell.angle_gamma   90.00
#
_symmetry.space_group_name_H-M   'P 1'
#
loop_
_entity.id
_entity.type
_entity.pdbx_description
1 polymer ?
#
loop_
_entity_poly.entity_id
_entity_poly.type
_entity_poly.pdbx_seq_one_letter_code
_entity_poly.pdbx_strand_id
1 'polypeptide(L)'
;MEERGLRSTVELGPLLAERGVLLSDAQVYRLVQHTPERLSLKTLSALCDIFECTPNDLVIPFIEGAQQPLRVVADEPRRRRPAPPAEPPLAELPDSFAPVKADLGPTRRRR
;
A
#
# COMPACT_ATOMS: atom_id res chain seq x y z
N MET A 1 -16.08 16.84 -1.81
CA MET A 1 -16.18 15.38 -1.96
C MET A 1 -17.63 15.01 -2.24
N GLU A 2 -18.14 15.41 -3.41
CA GLU A 2 -19.46 15.01 -3.91
C GLU A 2 -19.36 15.09 -5.43
N GLU A 3 -18.97 14.01 -6.12
CA GLU A 3 -19.07 13.93 -7.59
C GLU A 3 -18.80 12.54 -8.20
N ARG A 4 -18.70 11.46 -7.40
CA ARG A 4 -18.54 10.09 -7.94
C ARG A 4 -19.47 9.10 -7.25
N GLY A 5 -20.75 9.20 -7.61
CA GLY A 5 -21.48 8.05 -8.17
C GLY A 5 -21.79 6.82 -7.32
N LEU A 6 -21.57 6.77 -6.00
CA LEU A 6 -22.15 5.72 -5.16
C LEU A 6 -22.95 6.35 -4.00
N ARG A 7 -24.23 6.62 -4.28
CA ARG A 7 -25.20 7.21 -3.34
C ARG A 7 -25.80 6.20 -2.36
N SER A 8 -25.41 4.93 -2.41
CA SER A 8 -25.90 3.95 -1.46
C SER A 8 -24.88 2.86 -1.23
N THR A 9 -24.37 2.82 -0.01
CA THR A 9 -23.56 1.74 0.57
C THR A 9 -24.27 0.38 0.56
N VAL A 10 -25.56 0.38 0.20
CA VAL A 10 -26.49 -0.77 0.11
C VAL A 10 -26.17 -1.72 -1.05
N GLU A 11 -25.44 -1.29 -2.10
CA GLU A 11 -25.17 -2.13 -3.29
C GLU A 11 -23.72 -2.60 -3.41
N LEU A 12 -22.86 -2.28 -2.44
CA LEU A 12 -21.43 -2.58 -2.53
C LEU A 12 -21.13 -4.10 -2.45
N GLY A 13 -21.91 -4.85 -1.66
CA GLY A 13 -21.74 -6.29 -1.49
C GLY A 13 -21.83 -7.07 -2.81
N PRO A 14 -22.92 -6.92 -3.60
CA PRO A 14 -23.04 -7.53 -4.93
C PRO A 14 -21.90 -7.16 -5.88
N LEU A 15 -21.49 -5.89 -5.95
CA LEU A 15 -20.41 -5.43 -6.84
C LEU A 15 -19.05 -6.04 -6.49
N LEU A 16 -18.80 -6.26 -5.19
CA LEU A 16 -17.63 -6.98 -4.71
C LEU A 16 -17.70 -8.47 -5.05
N ALA A 17 -18.89 -9.07 -4.95
CA ALA A 17 -19.10 -10.49 -5.29
C ALA A 17 -18.84 -10.78 -6.77
N GLU A 18 -19.23 -9.87 -7.68
CA GLU A 18 -18.90 -9.96 -9.11
C GLU A 18 -17.39 -10.02 -9.39
N ARG A 19 -16.58 -9.40 -8.52
CA ARG A 19 -15.10 -9.42 -8.56
C ARG A 19 -14.49 -10.54 -7.71
N GLY A 20 -15.33 -11.47 -7.25
CA GLY A 20 -14.95 -12.62 -6.43
C GLY A 20 -14.55 -12.27 -5.00
N VAL A 21 -15.00 -11.13 -4.47
CA VAL A 21 -14.81 -10.71 -3.08
C VAL A 21 -16.14 -10.87 -2.34
N LEU A 22 -16.30 -12.02 -1.66
CA LEU A 22 -17.48 -12.32 -0.87
C LEU A 22 -17.28 -11.80 0.55
N LEU A 23 -18.05 -10.78 0.93
CA LEU A 23 -18.10 -10.24 2.28
C LEU A 23 -19.53 -10.38 2.83
N SER A 24 -19.68 -10.61 4.13
CA SER A 24 -20.98 -10.53 4.78
C SER A 24 -21.45 -9.07 4.88
N ASP A 25 -22.76 -8.85 5.01
CA ASP A 25 -23.34 -7.51 5.15
C ASP A 25 -22.71 -6.73 6.31
N ALA A 26 -22.42 -7.41 7.43
CA ALA A 26 -21.73 -6.81 8.56
C ALA A 26 -20.27 -6.42 8.26
N GLN A 27 -19.59 -7.15 7.38
CA GLN A 27 -18.25 -6.79 6.92
C GLN A 27 -18.29 -5.59 5.97
N VAL A 28 -19.23 -5.57 5.02
CA VAL A 28 -19.45 -4.44 4.12
C VAL A 28 -19.81 -3.18 4.91
N TYR A 29 -20.74 -3.28 5.87
CA TYR A 29 -21.12 -2.19 6.76
C TYR A 29 -19.90 -1.62 7.51
N ARG A 30 -19.06 -2.49 8.11
CA ARG A 30 -17.86 -2.02 8.82
C ARG A 30 -16.85 -1.35 7.91
N LEU A 31 -16.63 -1.90 6.71
CA LEU A 31 -15.71 -1.33 5.72
C LEU A 31 -16.12 0.10 5.30
N VAL A 32 -17.42 0.34 5.21
CA VAL A 32 -17.98 1.64 4.85
C VAL A 32 -17.97 2.62 6.01
N GLN A 33 -18.33 2.17 7.21
CA GLN A 33 -18.60 3.05 8.35
C GLN A 33 -17.37 3.32 9.22
N HIS A 34 -16.34 2.48 9.11
CA HIS A 34 -15.15 2.54 9.94
C HIS A 34 -13.88 2.31 9.11
N THR A 35 -12.79 2.96 9.50
CA THR A 35 -11.47 2.71 8.91
C THR A 35 -10.99 1.32 9.34
N PRO A 36 -10.76 0.37 8.42
CA PRO A 36 -10.26 -0.95 8.76
C PRO A 36 -8.77 -0.88 9.11
N GLU A 37 -8.34 -1.62 10.14
CA GLU A 37 -6.91 -1.80 10.45
C GLU A 37 -6.20 -2.70 9.42
N ARG A 38 -6.94 -3.65 8.86
CA ARG A 38 -6.43 -4.64 7.91
C ARG A 38 -7.43 -4.83 6.79
N LEU A 39 -6.93 -4.80 5.57
CA LEU A 39 -7.71 -5.00 4.36
C LEU A 39 -6.91 -5.87 3.39
N SER A 40 -7.59 -6.77 2.69
CA SER A 40 -6.93 -7.60 1.68
C SER A 40 -6.66 -6.79 0.41
N LEU A 41 -5.55 -7.07 -0.27
CA LEU A 41 -5.24 -6.42 -1.55
C LEU A 41 -6.29 -6.73 -2.63
N LYS A 42 -6.91 -7.90 -2.59
CA LYS A 42 -8.01 -8.27 -3.50
C LYS A 42 -9.20 -7.33 -3.31
N THR A 43 -9.57 -7.06 -2.06
CA THR A 43 -10.64 -6.11 -1.72
C THR A 43 -10.24 -4.70 -2.16
N LEU A 44 -9.01 -4.25 -1.91
CA LEU A 44 -8.53 -2.93 -2.33
C LEU A 44 -8.65 -2.76 -3.85
N SER A 45 -8.16 -3.74 -4.60
CA SER A 45 -8.20 -3.73 -6.06
C SER A 45 -9.65 -3.72 -6.57
N ALA A 46 -10.55 -4.47 -5.95
CA ALA A 46 -11.96 -4.48 -6.33
C ALA A 46 -12.62 -3.12 -6.06
N LEU A 47 -12.31 -2.47 -4.94
CA LEU A 47 -12.80 -1.11 -4.65
C LEU A 47 -12.26 -0.11 -5.67
N CYS A 48 -10.97 -0.18 -6.00
CA CYS A 48 -10.37 0.68 -7.04
C CYS A 48 -11.08 0.53 -8.39
N ASP A 49 -11.41 -0.71 -8.77
CA ASP A 49 -12.15 -1.00 -10.02
C ASP A 49 -13.61 -0.50 -9.97
N ILE A 50 -14.30 -0.68 -8.84
CA ILE A 50 -15.69 -0.21 -8.65
C ILE A 50 -15.79 1.31 -8.68
N PHE A 51 -14.83 2.00 -8.06
CA PHE A 51 -14.83 3.46 -7.93
C PHE A 51 -14.03 4.16 -9.04
N GLU A 52 -13.47 3.40 -9.99
CA GLU A 52 -12.58 3.90 -11.04
C GLU A 52 -11.49 4.83 -10.50
N CYS A 53 -10.82 4.41 -9.42
CA CYS A 53 -9.80 5.19 -8.74
C CYS A 53 -8.50 4.41 -8.56
N THR A 54 -7.43 5.11 -8.18
CA THR A 54 -6.15 4.51 -7.87
C THR A 54 -6.07 4.15 -6.38
N PRO A 55 -5.20 3.20 -5.98
CA PRO A 55 -5.00 2.88 -4.57
C PRO A 55 -4.64 4.09 -3.70
N ASN A 56 -3.95 5.09 -4.27
CA ASN A 56 -3.53 6.30 -3.56
C ASN A 56 -4.71 7.25 -3.26
N ASP A 57 -5.83 7.09 -3.95
CA ASP A 57 -7.07 7.81 -3.68
C ASP A 57 -7.83 7.21 -2.47
N LEU A 58 -7.54 5.94 -2.13
CA LEU A 58 -8.19 5.20 -1.03
C LEU A 58 -7.30 5.06 0.21
N VAL A 59 -5.99 4.89 0.02
CA VAL A 59 -5.02 4.60 1.08
C VAL A 59 -3.76 5.41 0.86
N ILE A 60 -3.38 6.20 1.88
CA ILE A 60 -2.14 6.97 1.89
C ILE A 60 -1.18 6.30 2.88
N PRO A 61 -0.04 5.74 2.42
CA PRO A 61 0.94 5.16 3.32
C PRO A 61 1.53 6.26 4.21
N PHE A 62 1.60 5.97 5.50
CA PHE A 62 2.25 6.85 6.48
C PHE A 62 3.25 6.04 7.31
N ILE A 63 4.28 6.71 7.81
CA ILE A 63 5.20 6.11 8.77
C ILE A 63 4.57 6.21 10.15
N GLU A 64 4.40 5.08 10.81
CA GLU A 64 3.87 5.03 12.17
C GLU A 64 4.78 5.85 13.11
N GLY A 65 4.23 6.89 13.75
CA GLY A 65 4.99 7.90 14.53
C GLY A 65 5.22 9.25 13.83
N ALA A 66 4.92 9.38 12.53
CA ALA A 66 4.97 10.65 11.79
C ALA A 66 3.64 11.45 11.89
N GLN A 67 2.97 11.40 13.04
CA GLN A 67 1.80 12.24 13.32
C GLN A 67 2.24 13.69 13.57
N GLN A 68 2.71 14.35 12.52
CA GLN A 68 2.70 15.80 12.41
C GLN A 68 2.63 16.11 10.90
N PRO A 69 1.59 16.81 10.43
CA PRO A 69 1.58 17.29 9.06
C PRO A 69 2.82 18.16 8.88
N LEU A 70 3.64 17.86 7.88
CA LEU A 70 4.70 18.75 7.42
C LEU A 70 4.03 20.11 7.16
N ARG A 71 4.25 21.07 8.07
CA ARG A 71 3.96 22.46 7.79
C ARG A 71 4.76 22.79 6.54
N VAL A 72 4.06 23.12 5.44
CA VAL A 72 4.69 23.75 4.30
C VAL A 72 5.25 25.07 4.83
N VAL A 73 6.53 25.10 5.14
CA VAL A 73 7.28 26.33 5.31
C VAL A 73 7.28 26.96 3.92
N ALA A 74 6.63 28.11 3.80
CA ALA A 74 6.59 28.88 2.57
C ALA A 74 8.01 29.07 2.02
N ASP A 75 8.16 28.74 0.73
CA ASP A 75 9.23 29.08 -0.21
C ASP A 75 10.50 29.71 0.41
N GLU A 76 11.33 28.90 1.06
CA GLU A 76 12.76 29.18 1.12
C GLU A 76 13.44 28.30 0.06
N PRO A 77 14.30 28.87 -0.80
CA PRO A 77 14.97 28.09 -1.83
C PRO A 77 15.79 27.02 -1.13
N ARG A 78 15.37 25.76 -1.29
CA ARG A 78 16.14 24.57 -0.86
C ARG A 78 17.56 24.77 -1.37
N ARG A 79 18.47 25.15 -0.48
CA ARG A 79 19.90 25.15 -0.80
C ARG A 79 20.20 23.77 -1.34
N ARG A 80 20.58 23.69 -2.61
CA ARG A 80 20.97 22.43 -3.24
C ARG A 80 21.97 21.76 -2.31
N ARG A 81 21.58 20.64 -1.72
CA ARG A 81 22.53 19.76 -1.04
C ARG A 81 23.61 19.48 -2.09
N PRO A 82 24.90 19.74 -1.80
CA PRO A 82 25.96 19.43 -2.76
C PRO A 82 25.81 17.96 -3.14
N ALA A 83 25.87 17.70 -4.45
CA ALA A 83 25.78 16.35 -4.96
C ALA A 83 26.82 15.48 -4.22
N PRO A 84 26.47 14.27 -3.77
CA PRO A 84 27.47 13.36 -3.24
C PRO A 84 28.58 13.21 -4.30
N PRO A 85 29.87 13.12 -3.89
CA PRO A 85 30.94 12.82 -4.83
C PRO A 85 30.55 11.55 -5.60
N ALA A 86 30.79 11.56 -6.91
CA ALA A 86 30.35 10.52 -7.83
C ALA A 86 30.55 9.13 -7.20
N GLU A 87 29.45 8.39 -7.07
CA GLU A 87 29.50 7.01 -6.62
C GLU A 87 30.51 6.27 -7.50
N PRO A 88 31.43 5.48 -6.92
CA PRO A 88 32.30 4.64 -7.73
C PRO A 88 31.41 3.78 -8.63
N PRO A 89 31.80 3.52 -9.89
CA PRO A 89 30.99 2.70 -10.78
C PRO A 89 30.66 1.40 -10.05
N LEU A 90 29.36 1.09 -9.98
CA LEU A 90 28.88 -0.18 -9.45
C LEU A 90 29.68 -1.27 -10.17
N ALA A 91 30.46 -2.03 -9.41
CA ALA A 91 31.17 -3.18 -9.95
C ALA A 91 30.15 -4.02 -10.72
N GLU A 92 30.45 -4.36 -11.97
CA GLU A 92 29.53 -5.11 -12.83
C GLU A 92 29.03 -6.34 -12.08
N LEU A 93 27.72 -6.38 -11.88
CA LEU A 93 27.07 -7.54 -11.29
C LEU A 93 27.36 -8.72 -12.22
N PRO A 94 27.82 -9.87 -11.71
CA PRO A 94 28.01 -11.03 -12.56
C PRO A 94 26.66 -11.41 -13.21
N ASP A 95 26.65 -11.63 -14.52
CA ASP A 95 25.47 -12.01 -15.32
C ASP A 95 24.75 -13.26 -14.77
N SER A 96 25.43 -14.03 -13.94
CA SER A 96 24.88 -15.19 -13.25
C SER A 96 24.92 -14.97 -11.74
N PHE A 97 23.74 -14.75 -11.16
CA PHE A 97 23.54 -14.91 -9.73
C PHE A 97 23.59 -16.41 -9.40
N ALA A 98 24.76 -16.93 -9.04
CA ALA A 98 24.86 -18.28 -8.51
C ALA A 98 24.25 -18.28 -7.09
N PRO A 99 23.14 -18.99 -6.83
CA PRO A 99 22.65 -19.12 -5.47
C PRO A 99 23.70 -19.88 -4.66
N VAL A 100 24.44 -19.15 -3.81
CA VAL A 100 25.22 -19.78 -2.74
C VAL A 100 24.19 -20.49 -1.87
N LYS A 101 24.29 -21.82 -1.76
CA LYS A 101 23.49 -22.57 -0.79
C LYS A 101 23.81 -21.96 0.57
N ALA A 102 22.83 -21.27 1.15
CA ALA A 102 22.90 -20.89 2.54
C ALA A 102 22.99 -22.21 3.32
N ASP A 103 24.15 -22.47 3.90
CA ASP A 103 24.30 -23.51 4.92
C ASP A 103 23.43 -23.10 6.10
N LEU A 104 22.13 -23.42 6.01
CA LEU A 104 21.25 -23.46 7.16
C LEU A 104 21.78 -24.58 8.04
N GLY A 105 22.66 -24.19 8.97
CA GLY A 105 23.08 -25.04 10.07
C GLY A 105 21.86 -25.68 10.74
N PRO A 106 22.04 -26.84 11.40
CA PRO A 106 20.95 -27.73 11.79
C PRO A 106 19.90 -26.98 12.61
N THR A 107 18.69 -26.83 12.07
CA THR A 107 17.55 -26.27 12.80
C THR A 107 17.23 -27.21 13.96
N ARG A 108 17.58 -26.83 15.18
CA ARG A 108 17.20 -27.54 16.40
C ARG A 108 15.67 -27.59 16.47
N ARG A 109 15.07 -28.73 16.14
CA ARG A 109 13.66 -29.01 16.45
C ARG A 109 13.54 -29.03 17.98
N ARG A 110 12.90 -28.02 18.57
CA ARG A 110 12.40 -28.12 19.93
C ARG A 110 11.25 -29.13 19.93
N ARG A 111 11.41 -30.20 20.71
CA ARG A 111 10.32 -31.06 21.16
C ARG A 111 9.51 -30.35 22.23
#